data_AF-A0A3A5WQR3-F1
#
_entry.id   AF-A0A3A5WQR3-F1
#
_cell.length_a   1.000
_cell.length_b   1.000
_cell.length_c   1.000
_cell.angle_alpha   90.00
_cell.angle_beta   90.00
_cell.angle_gamma   90.00
#
_symmetry.space_group_name_H-M   'P 1'
#
loop_
_entity.id
_entity.type
_entity.pdbx_description
1 polymer ?
#
loop_
_entity_poly.entity_id
_entity_poly.type
_entity_poly.pdbx_seq_one_letter_code
_entity_poly.pdbx_strand_id
1 'polypeptide(L)'
;MASGRADEMVMAGSAPTTSQSDPIAHIHRGTSFIVLVDAAIVIYLFAITFRAMGWFAGSTGSLLLGASVFSGLMVYSGYKNRREWAYWPAVFILFAASILFAILAFFNLLEALVSGYLMGLLFVFLMGWAALGSGRRAMFHWHPAYHAGYRSQDPLASFELNEGEMLAACPSCLAVLAIRPTLLGRADRCPHCSAALVSEDVLVRYGDEEA
;
A
#
# COMPACT_ATOMS: atom_id res chain seq x y z
N MET A 1 -8.76 -19.00 -23.68
CA MET A 1 -9.31 -17.76 -23.11
C MET A 1 -8.19 -16.73 -23.14
N ALA A 2 -8.28 -15.75 -24.04
CA ALA A 2 -7.29 -14.68 -24.12
C ALA A 2 -7.63 -13.64 -23.05
N SER A 3 -6.78 -13.48 -22.03
CA SER A 3 -6.91 -12.36 -21.10
C SER A 3 -6.61 -11.08 -21.87
N GLY A 4 -7.60 -10.21 -22.01
CA GLY A 4 -7.43 -8.93 -22.70
C GLY A 4 -6.48 -8.03 -21.91
N ARG A 5 -5.53 -7.38 -22.60
CA ARG A 5 -4.66 -6.35 -22.01
C ARG A 5 -5.44 -5.18 -21.38
N ALA A 6 -6.74 -5.07 -21.65
CA ALA A 6 -7.62 -4.07 -21.07
C ALA A 6 -7.88 -4.27 -19.55
N ASP A 7 -7.77 -5.52 -19.06
CA ASP A 7 -7.93 -5.82 -17.63
C ASP A 7 -6.62 -5.66 -16.84
N GLU A 8 -5.53 -5.25 -17.50
CA GLU A 8 -4.22 -5.07 -16.87
C GLU A 8 -4.18 -3.75 -16.09
N MET A 9 -4.47 -3.82 -14.79
CA MET A 9 -4.23 -2.72 -13.86
C MET A 9 -2.71 -2.51 -13.65
N VAL A 10 -2.08 -1.68 -14.49
CA VAL A 10 -0.68 -1.30 -14.31
C VAL A 10 -0.61 -0.07 -13.40
N MET A 11 -0.02 -0.21 -12.22
CA MET A 11 0.21 0.93 -11.34
C MET A 11 1.14 1.92 -12.05
N ALA A 12 0.77 3.20 -12.12
CA ALA A 12 1.62 4.22 -12.73
C ALA A 12 3.01 4.22 -12.05
N GLY A 13 4.06 3.92 -12.82
CA GLY A 13 5.43 3.80 -12.34
C GLY A 13 5.91 2.39 -11.98
N SER A 14 5.08 1.34 -12.11
CA SER A 14 5.55 -0.05 -11.99
C SER A 14 6.16 -0.55 -13.29
N ALA A 15 7.25 -1.33 -13.21
CA ALA A 15 7.83 -2.00 -14.37
C ALA A 15 6.79 -2.96 -14.99
N PRO A 16 6.73 -3.08 -16.34
CA PRO A 16 5.78 -3.98 -17.00
C PRO A 16 6.06 -5.42 -16.60
N THR A 17 5.12 -6.04 -15.90
CA THR A 17 5.17 -7.47 -15.52
C THR A 17 4.28 -8.27 -16.46
N THR A 18 4.76 -9.44 -16.90
CA THR A 18 4.07 -10.29 -17.88
C THR A 18 2.92 -11.13 -17.30
N SER A 19 2.64 -11.01 -16.01
CA SER A 19 1.53 -11.71 -15.36
C SER A 19 0.51 -10.70 -14.83
N GLN A 20 -0.73 -11.17 -14.67
CA GLN A 20 -1.82 -10.55 -13.91
C GLN A 20 -1.46 -10.35 -12.42
N SER A 21 -0.21 -9.97 -12.12
CA SER A 21 0.30 -9.83 -10.77
C SER A 21 -0.34 -8.59 -10.16
N ASP A 22 -1.18 -8.86 -9.18
CA ASP A 22 -1.65 -7.92 -8.18
C ASP A 22 -0.67 -6.72 -8.00
N PRO A 23 -1.12 -5.50 -8.37
CA PRO A 23 -0.25 -4.34 -8.55
C PRO A 23 0.45 -3.91 -7.25
N ILE A 24 -0.08 -4.33 -6.09
CA ILE A 24 0.51 -4.00 -4.79
C ILE A 24 1.32 -5.15 -4.19
N ALA A 25 1.38 -6.33 -4.82
CA ALA A 25 1.97 -7.55 -4.24
C ALA A 25 3.43 -7.35 -3.79
N HIS A 26 4.24 -6.68 -4.61
CA HIS A 26 5.63 -6.39 -4.29
C HIS A 26 5.74 -5.49 -3.04
N ILE A 27 4.95 -4.41 -3.00
CA ILE A 27 4.93 -3.46 -1.89
C ILE A 27 4.44 -4.17 -0.63
N HIS A 28 3.32 -4.91 -0.72
CA HIS A 28 2.72 -5.66 0.37
C HIS A 28 3.66 -6.70 0.98
N ARG A 29 4.40 -7.45 0.14
CA ARG A 29 5.37 -8.44 0.62
C ARG A 29 6.51 -7.76 1.38
N GLY A 30 7.01 -6.63 0.87
CA GLY A 30 8.04 -5.84 1.53
C GLY A 30 7.55 -5.25 2.86
N THR A 31 6.36 -4.65 2.88
CA THR A 31 5.78 -4.06 4.10
C THR A 31 5.41 -5.13 5.13
N SER A 32 4.91 -6.29 4.72
CA SER A 32 4.55 -7.39 5.63
C SER A 32 5.74 -7.87 6.47
N PHE A 33 6.92 -8.02 5.86
CA PHE A 33 8.12 -8.37 6.60
C PHE A 33 8.52 -7.28 7.59
N ILE A 34 8.37 -6.02 7.20
CA ILE A 34 8.73 -4.88 8.04
C ILE A 34 7.77 -4.74 9.22
N VAL A 35 6.47 -5.00 9.03
CA VAL A 35 5.50 -5.06 10.14
C VAL A 35 5.92 -6.08 11.21
N LEU A 36 6.46 -7.23 10.81
CA LEU A 36 6.99 -8.22 11.77
C LEU A 36 8.18 -7.66 12.57
N VAL A 37 9.15 -7.07 11.87
CA VAL A 37 10.36 -6.52 12.48
C VAL A 37 10.01 -5.34 13.41
N ASP A 38 9.21 -4.40 12.92
CA ASP A 38 8.77 -3.23 13.67
C ASP A 38 7.91 -3.64 14.88
N ALA A 39 7.04 -4.65 14.75
CA ALA A 39 6.30 -5.20 15.88
C ALA A 39 7.25 -5.73 16.97
N ALA A 40 8.26 -6.50 16.59
CA ALA A 40 9.25 -7.04 17.53
C ALA A 40 10.03 -5.91 18.24
N ILE A 41 10.43 -4.87 17.50
CA ILE A 41 11.16 -3.72 18.05
C ILE A 41 10.27 -2.90 18.97
N VAL A 42 9.04 -2.58 18.57
CA VAL A 42 8.07 -1.85 19.39
C VAL A 42 7.82 -2.60 20.69
N ILE A 43 7.54 -3.90 20.62
CA ILE A 43 7.31 -4.75 21.79
C ILE A 43 8.54 -4.77 22.71
N TYR A 44 9.73 -4.94 22.14
CA TYR A 44 10.98 -4.94 22.90
C TYR A 44 11.22 -3.60 23.61
N LEU A 45 11.07 -2.48 22.89
CA LEU A 45 11.27 -1.14 23.45
C LEU A 45 10.24 -0.84 24.55
N PHE A 46 8.98 -1.19 24.35
CA PHE A 46 7.98 -1.06 25.42
C PHE A 46 8.33 -1.94 26.63
N ALA A 47 8.73 -3.20 26.40
CA ALA A 47 9.09 -4.12 27.48
C ALA A 47 10.22 -3.58 28.36
N ILE A 48 11.28 -3.02 27.76
CA ILE A 48 12.38 -2.42 28.53
C ILE A 48 11.92 -1.16 29.29
N THR A 49 11.11 -0.29 28.68
CA THR A 49 10.64 0.94 29.33
C THR A 49 9.73 0.64 30.52
N PHE A 50 8.75 -0.23 30.35
CA PHE A 50 7.85 -0.60 31.45
C PHE A 50 8.56 -1.37 32.56
N ARG A 51 9.57 -2.20 32.22
CA ARG A 51 10.41 -2.84 33.23
C ARG A 51 11.22 -1.81 34.01
N ALA A 52 11.77 -0.80 33.35
CA ALA A 52 12.50 0.29 34.00
C ALA A 52 11.59 1.14 34.92
N MET A 53 10.32 1.33 34.56
CA MET A 53 9.32 2.00 35.40
C MET A 53 8.80 1.13 36.56
N GLY A 54 9.19 -0.14 36.64
CA GLY A 54 8.75 -1.07 37.68
C GLY A 54 7.33 -1.62 37.50
N TRP A 55 6.66 -1.33 36.37
CA TRP A 55 5.27 -1.75 36.11
C TRP A 55 5.17 -3.25 35.76
N PHE A 56 6.25 -3.84 35.26
CA PHE A 56 6.33 -5.24 34.83
C PHE A 56 7.37 -6.06 35.61
N ALA A 57 7.36 -5.97 36.94
CA ALA A 57 8.16 -6.85 37.79
C ALA A 57 7.43 -8.19 38.05
N GLY A 58 8.17 -9.31 38.05
CA GLY A 58 7.65 -10.63 38.40
C GLY A 58 6.88 -11.35 37.28
N SER A 59 6.04 -12.31 37.66
CA SER A 59 5.29 -13.20 36.74
C SER A 59 4.22 -12.48 35.91
N THR A 60 3.69 -11.36 36.39
CA THR A 60 2.73 -10.54 35.63
C THR A 60 3.40 -9.89 34.42
N GLY A 61 4.65 -9.45 34.57
CA GLY A 61 5.43 -8.85 33.48
C GLY A 61 5.72 -9.83 32.34
N SER A 62 6.05 -11.09 32.67
CA SER A 62 6.29 -12.12 31.66
C SER A 62 5.00 -12.50 30.91
N LEU A 63 3.86 -12.52 31.59
CA LEU A 63 2.57 -12.82 30.97
C LEU A 63 2.14 -11.72 30.00
N LEU A 64 2.31 -10.44 30.37
CA LEU A 64 2.01 -9.31 29.50
C LEU A 64 2.97 -9.24 28.30
N LEU A 65 4.25 -9.55 28.50
CA LEU A 65 5.20 -9.69 27.40
C LEU A 65 4.77 -10.79 26.43
N GLY A 66 4.43 -11.98 26.96
CA GLY A 66 3.92 -13.10 26.14
C GLY A 66 2.67 -12.73 25.35
N ALA A 67 1.71 -12.05 25.99
CA ALA A 67 0.51 -11.55 25.34
C ALA A 67 0.84 -10.54 24.23
N SER A 68 1.75 -9.60 24.47
CA SER A 68 2.15 -8.60 23.47
C SER A 68 2.83 -9.24 22.24
N VAL A 69 3.70 -10.23 22.45
CA VAL A 69 4.34 -11.00 21.37
C VAL A 69 3.29 -11.75 20.57
N PHE A 70 2.35 -12.41 21.24
CA PHE A 70 1.25 -13.10 20.58
C PHE A 70 0.39 -12.15 19.74
N SER A 71 0.02 -10.99 20.29
CA SER A 71 -0.73 -9.95 19.56
C SER A 71 0.05 -9.43 18.35
N GLY A 72 1.35 -9.18 18.49
CA GLY A 72 2.22 -8.76 17.38
C GLY A 72 2.27 -9.79 16.25
N LEU A 73 2.43 -11.08 16.59
CA LEU A 73 2.39 -12.18 15.62
C LEU A 73 1.00 -12.34 14.97
N MET A 74 -0.07 -12.11 15.73
CA MET A 74 -1.44 -12.15 15.23
C MET A 74 -1.65 -11.04 14.19
N VAL A 75 -1.20 -9.80 14.47
CA VAL A 75 -1.26 -8.68 13.52
C VAL A 75 -0.41 -8.95 12.29
N TYR A 76 0.83 -9.44 12.46
CA TYR A 76 1.68 -9.83 11.32
C TYR A 76 1.02 -10.89 10.44
N SER A 77 0.50 -11.96 11.04
CA SER A 77 -0.18 -13.03 10.30
C SER A 77 -1.44 -12.52 9.60
N GLY A 78 -2.24 -11.69 10.28
CA GLY A 78 -3.41 -11.06 9.70
C GLY A 78 -3.05 -10.16 8.52
N TYR A 79 -2.03 -9.32 8.67
CA TYR A 79 -1.58 -8.39 7.65
C TYR A 79 -0.99 -9.12 6.44
N LYS A 80 -0.09 -10.09 6.67
CA LYS A 80 0.50 -10.92 5.62
C LYS A 80 -0.59 -11.59 4.76
N ASN A 81 -1.66 -12.08 5.40
CA ASN A 81 -2.80 -12.73 4.76
C ASN A 81 -3.92 -11.76 4.35
N ARG A 82 -3.67 -10.44 4.35
CA ARG A 82 -4.59 -9.39 3.90
C ARG A 82 -5.95 -9.38 4.60
N ARG A 83 -5.99 -9.76 5.87
CA ARG A 83 -7.23 -9.67 6.65
C ARG A 83 -7.55 -8.20 6.93
N GLU A 84 -8.83 -7.83 6.79
CA GLU A 84 -9.29 -6.44 6.97
C GLU A 84 -9.03 -5.91 8.38
N TRP A 85 -9.27 -6.75 9.40
CA TRP A 85 -9.06 -6.37 10.80
C TRP A 85 -7.61 -6.02 11.12
N ALA A 86 -6.63 -6.56 10.38
CA ALA A 86 -5.20 -6.39 10.63
C ALA A 86 -4.60 -5.16 9.92
N TYR A 87 -5.36 -4.50 9.05
CA TYR A 87 -4.89 -3.34 8.28
C TYR A 87 -4.46 -2.20 9.20
N TRP A 88 -5.39 -1.66 10.00
CA TRP A 88 -5.11 -0.54 10.89
C TRP A 88 -4.15 -0.86 12.04
N PRO A 89 -4.23 -2.04 12.68
CA PRO A 89 -3.21 -2.43 13.65
C PRO A 89 -1.78 -2.44 13.08
N ALA A 90 -1.58 -2.89 11.84
CA ALA A 90 -0.27 -2.84 11.20
C ALA A 90 0.20 -1.41 10.95
N VAL A 91 -0.69 -0.51 10.51
CA VAL A 91 -0.38 0.92 10.37
C VAL A 91 0.04 1.53 11.69
N PHE A 92 -0.67 1.20 12.79
CA PHE A 92 -0.32 1.66 14.12
C PHE A 92 1.07 1.19 14.56
N ILE A 93 1.43 -0.07 14.27
CA ILE A 93 2.77 -0.61 14.57
C ILE A 93 3.85 0.17 13.81
N LEU A 94 3.68 0.38 12.50
CA LEU A 94 4.65 1.13 11.68
C LEU A 94 4.78 2.58 12.19
N PHE A 95 3.66 3.22 12.49
CA PHE A 95 3.66 4.58 13.02
C PHE A 95 4.33 4.67 14.41
N ALA A 96 4.02 3.73 15.30
CA ALA A 96 4.64 3.64 16.62
C ALA A 96 6.16 3.39 16.50
N ALA A 97 6.59 2.50 15.62
CA ALA A 97 8.01 2.27 15.35
C ALA A 97 8.70 3.54 14.85
N SER A 98 8.08 4.26 13.91
CA SER A 98 8.58 5.56 13.43
C SER A 98 8.80 6.57 14.57
N ILE A 99 7.85 6.68 15.49
CA ILE A 99 7.98 7.57 16.66
C ILE A 99 9.09 7.11 17.59
N LEU A 100 9.13 5.81 17.92
CA LEU A 100 10.15 5.26 18.82
C LEU A 100 11.57 5.44 18.26
N PHE A 101 11.77 5.18 16.98
CA PHE A 101 13.05 5.42 16.32
C PHE A 101 13.42 6.91 16.30
N ALA A 102 12.46 7.81 16.09
CA ALA A 102 12.71 9.25 16.15
C ALA A 102 13.11 9.70 17.56
N ILE A 103 12.47 9.17 18.61
CA ILE A 103 12.83 9.42 20.01
C ILE A 103 14.24 8.89 20.31
N LEU A 104 14.56 7.67 19.86
CA LEU A 104 15.90 7.10 20.02
C LEU A 104 16.97 7.93 19.30
N ALA A 105 16.69 8.39 18.08
CA ALA A 105 17.58 9.28 17.34
C ALA A 105 17.81 10.59 18.11
N PHE A 106 16.75 11.18 18.67
CA PHE A 106 16.86 12.39 19.47
C PHE A 106 17.70 12.18 20.74
N PHE A 107 17.52 11.08 21.48
CA PHE A 107 18.34 10.79 22.66
C PHE A 107 19.82 10.56 22.31
N ASN A 108 20.11 9.83 21.23
CA ASN A 108 21.50 9.65 20.78
C ASN A 108 22.14 10.98 20.37
N LEU A 109 21.36 11.92 19.81
CA LEU A 109 21.85 13.25 19.45
C LEU A 109 22.18 14.08 20.70
N LEU A 110 21.30 14.05 21.70
CA LEU A 110 21.53 14.72 22.98
C LEU A 110 22.78 14.16 23.68
N GLU A 111 22.93 12.83 23.73
CA GLU A 111 24.09 12.19 24.32
C GLU A 111 25.37 12.61 23.57
N ALA A 112 25.39 12.57 22.24
CA ALA A 112 26.53 13.02 21.45
C ALA A 112 26.92 14.49 21.74
N LEU A 113 25.93 15.37 21.94
CA LEU A 113 26.17 16.79 22.23
C LEU A 113 26.67 17.04 23.66
N VAL A 114 26.17 16.30 24.65
CA VAL A 114 26.48 16.52 26.07
C VAL A 114 27.73 15.76 26.51
N SER A 115 27.88 14.50 26.13
CA SER A 115 28.99 13.63 26.56
C SER A 115 30.14 13.57 25.53
N GLY A 116 29.96 14.15 24.34
CA GLY A 116 30.94 14.07 23.25
C GLY A 116 31.02 12.68 22.61
N TYR A 117 30.04 11.81 22.83
CA TYR A 117 30.04 10.45 22.31
C TYR A 117 29.74 10.43 20.80
N LEU A 118 30.80 10.54 19.97
CA LEU A 118 30.70 10.61 18.51
C LEU A 118 29.99 9.40 17.87
N MET A 119 30.08 8.21 18.48
CA MET A 119 29.36 7.03 18.01
C MET A 119 27.83 7.21 18.10
N GLY A 120 27.35 8.09 18.98
CA GLY A 120 25.96 8.52 19.03
C GLY A 120 25.48 9.10 17.70
N LEU A 121 26.32 9.82 16.94
CA LEU A 121 25.96 10.38 15.63
C LEU A 121 25.65 9.29 14.59
N LEU A 122 26.34 8.15 14.64
CA LEU A 122 26.03 7.00 13.79
C LEU A 122 24.63 6.45 14.13
N PHE A 123 24.32 6.32 15.42
CA PHE A 123 23.00 5.87 15.86
C PHE A 123 21.90 6.88 15.53
N VAL A 124 22.16 8.19 15.59
CA VAL A 124 21.24 9.23 15.10
C VAL A 124 20.91 8.97 13.64
N PHE A 125 21.92 8.73 12.79
CA PHE A 125 21.71 8.47 11.37
C PHE A 125 20.91 7.17 11.14
N LEU A 126 21.28 6.07 11.79
CA LEU A 126 20.60 4.78 11.63
C LEU A 126 19.15 4.83 12.11
N MET A 127 18.91 5.38 13.30
CA MET A 127 17.57 5.49 13.89
C MET A 127 16.73 6.51 13.13
N GLY A 128 17.31 7.64 12.71
CA GLY A 128 16.63 8.62 11.86
C GLY A 128 16.22 8.03 10.51
N TRP A 129 17.10 7.25 9.88
CA TRP A 129 16.78 6.55 8.65
C TRP A 129 15.68 5.50 8.84
N ALA A 130 15.75 4.71 9.92
CA ALA A 130 14.71 3.75 10.28
C ALA A 130 13.35 4.43 10.53
N ALA A 131 13.34 5.56 11.25
CA ALA A 131 12.15 6.36 11.51
C ALA A 131 11.50 6.84 10.20
N LEU A 132 12.26 7.47 9.31
CA LEU A 132 11.76 7.92 8.01
C LEU A 132 11.28 6.74 7.15
N GLY A 133 11.99 5.62 7.19
CA GLY A 133 11.65 4.40 6.45
C GLY A 133 10.32 3.78 6.90
N SER A 134 10.07 3.69 8.20
CA SER A 134 8.81 3.16 8.74
C SER A 134 7.66 4.17 8.58
N GLY A 135 7.91 5.46 8.84
CA GLY A 135 6.94 6.54 8.67
C GLY A 135 6.43 6.66 7.23
N ARG A 136 7.31 6.59 6.22
CA ARG A 136 6.89 6.59 4.80
C ARG A 136 5.97 5.40 4.47
N ARG A 137 6.25 4.22 5.03
CA ARG A 137 5.42 3.03 4.83
C ARG A 137 4.08 3.13 5.52
N ALA A 138 4.03 3.70 6.73
CA ALA A 138 2.77 4.03 7.37
C ALA A 138 1.96 4.95 6.44
N MET A 139 2.55 6.05 5.94
CA MET A 139 1.87 7.04 5.09
C MET A 139 1.22 6.45 3.83
N PHE A 140 1.82 5.43 3.21
CA PHE A 140 1.22 4.76 2.04
C PHE A 140 -0.16 4.14 2.31
N HIS A 141 -0.46 3.77 3.55
CA HIS A 141 -1.74 3.16 3.91
C HIS A 141 -2.91 4.15 3.94
N TRP A 142 -2.63 5.46 3.92
CA TRP A 142 -3.66 6.49 3.73
C TRP A 142 -3.98 6.73 2.25
N HIS A 143 -3.19 6.18 1.31
CA HIS A 143 -3.49 6.29 -0.11
C HIS A 143 -4.63 5.32 -0.50
N PRO A 144 -5.72 5.80 -1.12
CA PRO A 144 -6.90 4.98 -1.40
C PRO A 144 -6.59 3.79 -2.32
N ALA A 145 -5.66 3.94 -3.27
CA ALA A 145 -5.27 2.84 -4.17
C ALA A 145 -4.58 1.69 -3.43
N TYR A 146 -3.75 1.96 -2.41
CA TYR A 146 -3.11 0.90 -1.64
C TYR A 146 -4.15 0.18 -0.77
N HIS A 147 -5.07 0.93 -0.17
CA HIS A 147 -6.15 0.38 0.64
C HIS A 147 -7.09 -0.53 -0.18
N ALA A 148 -7.48 -0.11 -1.39
CA ALA A 148 -8.28 -0.91 -2.31
C ALA A 148 -7.54 -2.18 -2.75
N GLY A 149 -6.27 -2.05 -3.16
CA GLY A 149 -5.43 -3.20 -3.52
C GLY A 149 -5.22 -4.18 -2.37
N TYR A 150 -5.06 -3.70 -1.14
CA TYR A 150 -4.89 -4.54 0.04
C TYR A 150 -6.12 -5.40 0.31
N ARG A 151 -7.31 -4.85 0.09
CA ARG A 151 -8.57 -5.59 0.25
C ARG A 151 -8.92 -6.46 -0.96
N SER A 152 -8.05 -6.52 -1.98
CA SER A 152 -8.37 -7.10 -3.29
C SER A 152 -9.72 -6.59 -3.83
N GLN A 153 -10.07 -5.35 -3.48
CA GLN A 153 -11.24 -4.69 -4.03
C GLN A 153 -10.82 -4.21 -5.41
N ASP A 154 -11.44 -4.79 -6.43
CA ASP A 154 -11.34 -4.25 -7.77
C ASP A 154 -11.93 -2.83 -7.72
N PRO A 155 -11.14 -1.77 -7.98
CA PRO A 155 -11.65 -0.40 -8.03
C PRO A 155 -12.78 -0.26 -9.04
N LEU A 156 -12.88 -1.18 -9.99
CA LEU A 156 -13.89 -1.22 -11.03
C LEU A 156 -15.14 -2.02 -10.64
N ALA A 157 -15.12 -2.78 -9.52
CA ALA A 157 -16.28 -3.55 -9.06
C ALA A 157 -17.49 -2.68 -8.65
N SER A 158 -17.28 -1.37 -8.43
CA SER A 158 -18.41 -0.44 -8.23
C SER A 158 -19.14 -0.07 -9.53
N PHE A 159 -18.56 -0.36 -10.68
CA PHE A 159 -19.22 -0.14 -11.97
C PHE A 159 -19.93 -1.43 -12.37
N GLU A 160 -21.25 -1.43 -12.27
CA GLU A 160 -22.08 -2.49 -12.85
C GLU A 160 -22.03 -2.35 -14.38
N LEU A 161 -21.15 -3.12 -15.02
CA LEU A 161 -21.08 -3.22 -16.47
C LEU A 161 -22.12 -4.22 -16.96
N ASN A 162 -22.89 -3.85 -17.98
CA ASN A 162 -23.75 -4.79 -18.67
C ASN A 162 -22.92 -5.74 -19.56
N GLU A 163 -23.50 -6.86 -19.98
CA GLU A 163 -22.81 -7.80 -20.88
C GLU A 163 -22.22 -7.09 -22.10
N GLY A 164 -20.92 -7.26 -22.33
CA GLY A 164 -20.18 -6.66 -23.44
C GLY A 164 -19.76 -5.19 -23.24
N GLU A 165 -20.07 -4.56 -22.11
CA GLU A 165 -19.51 -3.26 -21.75
C GLU A 165 -18.13 -3.41 -21.10
N MET A 166 -17.24 -2.46 -21.39
CA MET A 166 -15.91 -2.32 -20.79
C MET A 166 -15.63 -0.86 -20.46
N LEU A 167 -14.75 -0.63 -19.50
CA LEU A 167 -14.33 0.73 -19.16
C LEU A 167 -13.21 1.20 -20.09
N ALA A 168 -13.38 2.37 -20.69
CA ALA A 168 -12.38 3.01 -21.51
C ALA A 168 -12.30 4.51 -21.20
N ALA A 169 -11.12 5.09 -21.41
CA ALA A 169 -10.93 6.53 -21.30
C ALA A 169 -11.19 7.20 -22.66
N CYS A 170 -11.89 8.34 -22.65
CA CYS A 170 -12.02 9.17 -23.84
C CYS A 170 -10.63 9.68 -24.28
N PRO A 171 -10.25 9.56 -25.56
CA PRO A 171 -8.94 10.00 -26.04
C PRO A 171 -8.74 11.53 -25.99
N SER A 172 -9.83 12.30 -25.93
CA SER A 172 -9.77 13.77 -25.94
C SER A 172 -9.75 14.39 -24.54
N CYS A 173 -10.54 13.88 -23.60
CA CYS A 173 -10.68 14.48 -22.26
C CYS A 173 -10.35 13.54 -21.09
N LEU A 174 -9.99 12.28 -21.37
CA LEU A 174 -9.67 11.26 -20.37
C LEU A 174 -10.82 10.94 -19.38
N ALA A 175 -12.06 11.32 -19.72
CA ALA A 175 -13.23 10.86 -18.98
C ALA A 175 -13.35 9.34 -19.08
N VAL A 176 -13.57 8.67 -17.94
CA VAL A 176 -13.80 7.22 -17.87
C VAL A 176 -15.26 6.93 -18.24
N LEU A 177 -15.47 6.04 -19.21
CA LEU A 177 -16.75 5.71 -19.81
C LEU A 177 -16.93 4.19 -19.82
N ALA A 178 -18.14 3.71 -19.56
CA ALA A 178 -18.53 2.36 -19.91
C ALA A 178 -18.99 2.36 -21.37
N ILE A 179 -18.33 1.57 -22.21
CA ILE A 179 -18.60 1.47 -23.65
C ILE A 179 -18.73 0.01 -24.07
N ARG A 180 -19.54 -0.26 -25.10
CA ARG A 180 -19.52 -1.55 -25.81
C ARG A 180 -18.81 -1.34 -27.15
N PRO A 181 -17.54 -1.74 -27.32
CA PRO A 181 -16.77 -1.38 -28.52
C PRO A 181 -17.38 -1.89 -29.82
N THR A 182 -18.07 -3.03 -29.77
CA THR A 182 -18.76 -3.63 -30.92
C THR A 182 -19.98 -2.82 -31.37
N LEU A 183 -20.44 -1.85 -30.59
CA LEU A 183 -21.53 -0.94 -30.97
C LEU A 183 -21.04 0.49 -31.24
N LEU A 184 -19.74 0.76 -31.17
CA LEU A 184 -19.22 2.09 -31.43
C LEU A 184 -19.16 2.37 -32.94
N GLY A 185 -19.81 3.46 -33.36
CA GLY A 185 -19.82 3.93 -34.74
C GLY A 185 -19.37 5.38 -34.90
N ARG A 186 -19.45 5.87 -36.14
CA ARG A 186 -19.12 7.27 -36.51
C ARG A 186 -19.86 8.34 -35.72
N ALA A 187 -21.07 8.03 -35.27
CA ALA A 187 -21.93 9.00 -34.60
C ALA A 187 -21.63 9.13 -33.10
N ASP A 188 -20.87 8.19 -32.52
CA ASP A 188 -20.70 8.14 -31.08
C ASP A 188 -19.73 9.20 -30.57
N ARG A 189 -20.24 9.99 -29.64
CA ARG A 189 -19.53 11.13 -29.07
C ARG A 189 -19.42 10.98 -27.56
N CYS A 190 -18.32 11.50 -27.02
CA CYS A 190 -18.14 11.55 -25.58
C CYS A 190 -19.22 12.46 -24.96
N PRO A 191 -20.00 12.01 -23.96
CA PRO A 191 -21.00 12.85 -23.30
C PRO A 191 -20.39 14.03 -22.53
N HIS A 192 -19.09 13.96 -22.22
CA HIS A 192 -18.41 14.95 -21.39
C HIS A 192 -17.72 16.06 -22.21
N CYS A 193 -17.21 15.75 -23.40
CA CYS A 193 -16.47 16.71 -24.24
C CYS A 193 -16.94 16.77 -25.70
N SER A 194 -17.97 16.00 -26.06
CA SER A 194 -18.53 15.87 -27.40
C SER A 194 -17.54 15.53 -28.53
N ALA A 195 -16.31 15.13 -28.20
CA ALA A 195 -15.35 14.62 -29.18
C ALA A 195 -15.78 13.23 -29.69
N ALA A 196 -15.36 12.89 -30.92
CA ALA A 196 -15.59 11.57 -31.49
C ALA A 196 -14.83 10.49 -30.68
N LEU A 197 -15.51 9.38 -30.37
CA LEU A 197 -14.89 8.27 -29.63
C LEU A 197 -14.06 7.34 -30.53
N VAL A 198 -14.37 7.30 -31.82
CA VAL A 198 -13.66 6.51 -32.83
C VAL A 198 -13.04 7.44 -33.86
N SER A 199 -11.78 7.21 -34.23
CA SER A 199 -11.12 7.96 -35.29
C SER A 199 -11.49 7.40 -36.67
N GLU A 200 -11.41 8.26 -37.67
CA GLU A 200 -11.80 7.93 -39.04
C GLU A 200 -10.95 6.81 -39.65
N ASP A 201 -9.66 6.75 -39.28
CA ASP A 201 -8.75 5.69 -39.72
C ASP A 201 -9.14 4.30 -39.18
N VAL A 202 -9.69 4.25 -37.96
CA VAL A 202 -10.14 2.98 -37.35
C VAL A 202 -11.44 2.52 -38.02
N LEU A 203 -12.35 3.44 -38.32
CA LEU A 203 -13.59 3.16 -39.03
C LEU A 203 -13.36 2.62 -40.44
N VAL A 204 -12.41 3.19 -41.17
CA VAL A 204 -12.07 2.68 -42.52
C VAL A 204 -11.47 1.27 -42.44
N ARG A 205 -10.60 1.00 -41.46
CA ARG A 205 -9.97 -0.32 -41.34
C ARG A 205 -10.93 -1.45 -40.97
N TYR A 206 -11.94 -1.17 -40.16
CA TYR A 206 -12.87 -2.19 -39.66
C TYR A 206 -14.26 -2.16 -40.34
N GLY A 207 -14.60 -1.08 -41.04
CA GLY A 207 -15.84 -0.97 -41.80
C GLY A 207 -15.84 -1.75 -43.12
N ASP A 208 -14.66 -2.04 -43.67
CA ASP A 208 -14.52 -2.85 -44.90
C ASP A 208 -14.65 -4.37 -44.64
N GLU A 209 -14.58 -4.82 -43.38
CA GLU A 209 -14.72 -6.24 -43.00
C GLU A 209 -16.18 -6.69 -42.82
N GLU A 210 -17.14 -5.76 -42.75
CA GLU A 210 -18.57 -6.04 -42.55
C GLU A 210 -19.41 -5.97 -43.85
N ALA A 211 -18.79 -5.76 -45.02
CA ALA A 211 -19.46 -5.61 -46.32
C ALA A 211 -19.43 -6.87 -47.21
#